data_AF-A0AAU3L4J9-F1
#
_entry.id   AF-A0AAU3L4J9-F1
#
_cell.length_a   1.000
_cell.length_b   1.000
_cell.length_c   1.000
_cell.angle_alpha   90.00
_cell.angle_beta   90.00
_cell.angle_gamma   90.00
#
_symmetry.space_group_name_H-M   'P 1'
#
loop_
_entity.id
_entity.type
_entity.pdbx_description
1 polymer ?
#
loop_
_entity_poly.entity_id
_entity_poly.type
_entity_poly.pdbx_seq_one_letter_code
_entity_poly.pdbx_strand_id
1 'polypeptide(L)'
;MEKLLGVTAEELTELIDSDEHFPATQQDEPSPFQYAAGEEPDWGWDGGGVYRWAALSTRFRDRGALLLNPDLRVQTSEAGRWIGYQSTPHGPAMDWQTELGAIRVIHTTKHGAASAMAEELAKEGGGAHGVVTVCALIGDIGWSGPALLAADTAQPQLEYEAQWNLVMKLAGHALPWWPRLLRRADVISQWSPGAPITVAEVLPGKQETTLRRAAESGAFDHVERTALTDLANALRNQRAESVNSDIRIFGRHSSRLKGERLLIAAQHRTEGYPLPRIDDQELLAEGWRTIAASQLFEAYEPLRIGRIHDSRLLPYGPQTEVPTNLATSRRWAQQLTACAPTALHAVLAGDAEDATFYTDEATGIPAVRRRAHRQSTWVFLSPLRLPDSGARLRSVILDDIVWITTTDGGIYPGPCTPSDHLWWGDGWGDRPTEAAWVISQLLDSLGTKVSLNDHWNHAPGGLMRLLNHQHPYGMELSRSMLESARSGPLHEDPEDAA
;
A
#
# COMPACT_ATOMS: atom_id res chain seq x y z
N MET A 1 7.66 -20.36 30.51
CA MET A 1 7.80 -21.69 29.91
C MET A 1 7.43 -22.81 30.87
N GLU A 2 7.99 -22.84 32.09
CA GLU A 2 7.64 -23.82 33.13
C GLU A 2 6.13 -24.01 33.32
N LYS A 3 5.38 -22.90 33.46
CA LYS A 3 3.92 -22.94 33.59
C LYS A 3 3.21 -23.46 32.33
N LEU A 4 3.73 -23.18 31.14
CA LEU A 4 3.17 -23.63 29.86
C LEU A 4 3.35 -25.15 29.70
N LEU A 5 4.58 -25.61 29.92
CA LEU A 5 4.95 -27.02 29.79
C LEU A 5 4.62 -27.84 31.04
N GLY A 6 4.26 -27.19 32.15
CA GLY A 6 4.04 -27.74 33.49
C GLY A 6 5.17 -28.64 33.97
N VAL A 7 6.39 -28.11 33.91
CA VAL A 7 7.66 -28.73 34.35
C VAL A 7 8.37 -27.83 35.36
N THR A 8 9.31 -28.38 36.11
CA THR A 8 10.19 -27.59 37.00
C THR A 8 11.29 -26.87 36.21
N ALA A 9 11.98 -25.92 36.85
CA ALA A 9 13.13 -25.22 36.28
C ALA A 9 14.28 -26.18 35.89
N GLU A 10 14.52 -27.20 36.72
CA GLU A 10 15.56 -28.21 36.49
C GLU A 10 15.20 -29.09 35.28
N GLU A 11 13.95 -29.55 35.21
CA GLU A 11 13.45 -30.31 34.06
C GLU A 11 13.46 -29.49 32.76
N LEU A 12 13.21 -28.18 32.85
CA LEU A 12 13.27 -27.29 31.70
C LEU A 12 14.72 -27.13 31.20
N THR A 13 15.69 -27.01 32.11
CA THR A 13 17.11 -26.94 31.75
C THR A 13 17.57 -28.22 31.06
N GLU A 14 17.24 -29.37 31.63
CA GLU A 14 17.57 -30.67 31.02
C GLU A 14 16.92 -30.84 29.64
N LEU A 15 15.69 -30.36 29.47
CA LEU A 15 14.97 -30.40 28.19
C LEU A 15 15.64 -29.54 27.12
N ILE A 16 16.09 -28.32 27.48
CA ILE A 16 16.80 -27.42 26.59
C ILE A 16 18.12 -28.05 26.12
N ASP A 17 18.83 -28.73 27.02
CA ASP A 17 20.13 -29.34 26.72
C ASP A 17 19.99 -30.66 25.92
N SER A 18 18.87 -31.37 26.06
CA SER A 18 18.70 -32.73 25.51
C SER A 18 17.88 -32.82 24.24
N ASP A 19 17.00 -31.84 23.94
CA ASP A 19 16.20 -31.82 22.72
C ASP A 19 16.77 -30.81 21.70
N GLU A 20 17.46 -31.32 20.68
CA GLU A 20 18.04 -30.53 19.58
C GLU A 20 17.02 -29.66 18.84
N HIS A 21 15.73 -30.00 18.91
CA HIS A 21 14.66 -29.26 18.24
C HIS A 21 13.95 -28.26 19.17
N PHE A 22 14.40 -28.13 20.41
CA PHE A 22 13.86 -27.12 21.32
C PHE A 22 14.10 -25.70 20.75
N PRO A 23 13.12 -24.78 20.82
CA PRO A 23 13.28 -23.45 20.24
C PRO A 23 14.48 -22.70 20.82
N ALA A 24 15.32 -22.15 19.92
CA ALA A 24 16.41 -21.28 20.31
C ALA A 24 15.88 -19.97 20.91
N THR A 25 16.69 -19.34 21.78
CA THR A 25 16.44 -17.98 22.24
C THR A 25 16.44 -17.03 21.04
N GLN A 26 15.53 -16.07 21.07
CA GLN A 26 15.52 -14.96 20.14
C GLN A 26 16.08 -13.72 20.84
N GLN A 27 16.84 -12.94 20.09
CA GLN A 27 17.28 -11.64 20.52
C GLN A 27 16.09 -10.69 20.34
N ASP A 28 15.60 -10.08 21.43
CA ASP A 28 14.66 -8.97 21.29
C ASP A 28 15.41 -7.83 20.59
N GLU A 29 14.88 -7.31 19.48
CA GLU A 29 15.46 -6.13 18.83
C GLU A 29 15.39 -4.97 19.82
N PRO A 30 16.54 -4.44 20.30
CA PRO A 30 16.53 -3.36 21.27
C PRO A 30 15.86 -2.15 20.63
N SER A 31 14.98 -1.48 21.39
CA SER A 31 14.45 -0.21 20.90
C SER A 31 15.63 0.75 20.64
N PRO A 32 15.51 1.70 19.69
CA PRO A 32 16.56 2.68 19.43
C PRO A 32 17.03 3.46 20.68
N PHE A 33 16.18 3.54 21.71
CA PHE A 33 16.48 4.15 23.00
C PHE A 33 17.36 3.28 23.91
N GLN A 34 17.23 1.95 23.85
CA GLN A 34 18.04 1.01 24.63
C GLN A 34 19.45 0.87 24.05
N TYR A 35 19.57 0.91 22.71
CA TYR A 35 20.86 1.00 22.03
C TYR A 35 21.64 2.26 22.42
N ALA A 36 20.95 3.40 22.56
CA ALA A 36 21.57 4.66 22.97
C ALA A 36 21.99 4.68 24.45
N ALA A 37 21.36 3.85 25.29
CA ALA A 37 21.66 3.70 26.72
C ALA A 37 22.79 2.69 27.01
N GLY A 38 23.25 1.94 26.01
CA GLY A 38 24.27 0.91 26.18
C GLY A 38 23.77 -0.33 26.91
N GLU A 39 22.46 -0.58 26.90
CA GLU A 39 21.87 -1.80 27.47
C GLU A 39 22.18 -3.00 26.56
N GLU A 40 22.64 -4.11 27.16
CA GLU A 40 22.84 -5.36 26.44
C GLU A 40 21.48 -5.94 26.01
N PRO A 41 21.39 -6.60 24.84
CA PRO A 41 20.15 -7.20 24.38
C PRO A 41 19.70 -8.32 25.33
N ASP A 42 18.44 -8.25 25.77
CA ASP A 42 17.80 -9.33 26.50
C ASP A 42 17.52 -10.51 25.54
N TRP A 43 17.93 -11.70 25.96
CA TRP A 43 17.68 -12.94 25.23
C TRP A 43 16.49 -13.65 25.87
N GLY A 44 15.38 -13.70 25.12
CA GLY A 44 14.14 -14.34 25.55
C GLY A 44 13.82 -15.56 24.70
N TRP A 45 13.09 -16.53 25.27
CA TRP A 45 12.44 -17.56 24.46
C TRP A 45 11.08 -17.05 23.99
N ASP A 46 10.83 -17.14 22.68
CA ASP A 46 9.50 -16.89 22.11
C ASP A 46 8.51 -17.94 22.64
N GLY A 47 7.59 -17.50 23.51
CA GLY A 47 6.54 -18.35 24.07
C GLY A 47 5.67 -19.01 23.00
N GLY A 48 5.47 -18.35 21.84
CA GLY A 48 4.78 -18.93 20.69
C GLY A 48 5.58 -20.07 20.06
N GLY A 49 6.89 -19.91 19.91
CA GLY A 49 7.82 -20.95 19.46
C GLY A 49 7.75 -22.21 20.32
N VAL A 50 7.81 -22.05 21.65
CA VAL A 50 7.71 -23.17 22.60
C VAL A 50 6.33 -23.85 22.52
N TYR A 51 5.27 -23.08 22.36
CA TYR A 51 3.91 -23.62 22.25
C TYR A 51 3.69 -24.44 20.96
N ARG A 52 4.25 -23.98 19.83
CA ARG A 52 4.25 -24.72 18.56
C ARG A 52 5.10 -25.99 18.67
N TRP A 53 6.29 -25.91 19.26
CA TRP A 53 7.16 -27.07 19.47
C TRP A 53 6.47 -28.11 20.37
N ALA A 54 5.82 -27.69 21.45
CA ALA A 54 5.12 -28.59 22.36
C ALA A 54 4.05 -29.44 21.66
N ALA A 55 3.34 -28.86 20.67
CA ALA A 55 2.34 -29.57 19.88
C ALA A 55 2.91 -30.70 19.02
N LEU A 56 4.18 -30.57 18.61
CA LEU A 56 4.89 -31.55 17.78
C LEU A 56 5.62 -32.60 18.64
N SER A 57 5.94 -32.27 19.88
CA SER A 57 6.52 -33.19 20.86
C SER A 57 5.58 -34.37 21.14
N THR A 58 6.14 -35.51 21.51
CA THR A 58 5.38 -36.65 22.05
C THR A 58 5.02 -36.47 23.52
N ARG A 59 5.87 -35.76 24.30
CA ARG A 59 5.71 -35.58 25.74
C ARG A 59 4.76 -34.44 26.11
N PHE A 60 4.77 -33.35 25.35
CA PHE A 60 4.06 -32.11 25.69
C PHE A 60 2.88 -31.78 24.77
N ARG A 61 2.50 -32.72 23.90
CA ARG A 61 1.49 -32.53 22.85
C ARG A 61 0.20 -31.90 23.34
N ASP A 62 -0.34 -32.42 24.44
CA ASP A 62 -1.61 -31.97 25.02
C ASP A 62 -1.54 -30.58 25.65
N ARG A 63 -0.33 -30.01 25.78
CA ARG A 63 -0.06 -28.66 26.28
C ARG A 63 0.39 -27.70 25.18
N GLY A 64 0.51 -28.18 23.95
CA GLY A 64 0.88 -27.39 22.77
C GLY A 64 -0.33 -26.83 22.04
N ALA A 65 -0.05 -26.09 20.97
CA ALA A 65 -1.05 -25.59 20.03
C ALA A 65 -1.94 -26.72 19.48
N LEU A 66 -3.23 -26.68 19.76
CA LEU A 66 -4.17 -27.77 19.52
C LEU A 66 -4.21 -28.17 18.04
N LEU A 67 -4.39 -27.21 17.14
CA LEU A 67 -4.50 -27.48 15.70
C LEU A 67 -3.15 -27.75 15.01
N LEU A 68 -2.04 -27.78 15.77
CA LEU A 68 -0.74 -28.24 15.26
C LEU A 68 -0.43 -29.68 15.66
N ASN A 69 -1.29 -30.33 16.45
CA ASN A 69 -1.12 -31.72 16.83
C ASN A 69 -1.10 -32.63 15.57
N PRO A 70 -0.01 -33.38 15.31
CA PRO A 70 0.14 -34.21 14.12
C PRO A 70 -0.88 -35.37 14.07
N ASP A 71 -1.37 -35.87 15.21
CA ASP A 71 -2.32 -36.98 15.27
C ASP A 71 -3.64 -36.62 14.62
N LEU A 72 -4.06 -35.34 14.72
CA LEU A 72 -5.26 -34.82 14.08
C LEU A 72 -5.22 -34.94 12.55
N ARG A 73 -4.03 -35.08 11.94
CA ARG A 73 -3.90 -35.29 10.49
C ARG A 73 -4.22 -36.73 10.09
N VAL A 74 -3.88 -37.70 10.94
CA VAL A 74 -3.96 -39.13 10.63
C VAL A 74 -5.21 -39.79 11.20
N GLN A 75 -5.74 -39.28 12.30
CA GLN A 75 -6.93 -39.81 12.95
C GLN A 75 -8.18 -39.63 12.08
N THR A 76 -9.09 -40.60 12.13
CA THR A 76 -10.43 -40.43 11.55
C THR A 76 -11.28 -39.68 12.57
N SER A 77 -11.79 -38.52 12.19
CA SER A 77 -12.61 -37.66 13.05
C SER A 77 -14.08 -37.78 12.65
N GLU A 78 -14.99 -37.73 13.62
CA GLU A 78 -16.41 -37.56 13.32
C GLU A 78 -16.64 -36.18 12.69
N ALA A 79 -17.56 -36.11 11.73
CA ALA A 79 -17.90 -34.85 11.07
C ALA A 79 -18.48 -33.86 12.08
N GLY A 80 -17.85 -32.69 12.21
CA GLY A 80 -18.32 -31.62 13.06
C GLY A 80 -19.73 -31.14 12.69
N ARG A 81 -20.44 -30.58 13.67
CA ARG A 81 -21.77 -30.00 13.50
C ARG A 81 -21.68 -28.49 13.49
N TRP A 82 -22.14 -27.84 12.41
CA TRP A 82 -22.32 -26.39 12.39
C TRP A 82 -23.28 -25.94 13.51
N ILE A 83 -22.83 -24.99 14.32
CA ILE A 83 -23.60 -24.43 15.44
C ILE A 83 -24.38 -23.19 14.98
N GLY A 84 -23.72 -22.29 14.25
CA GLY A 84 -24.35 -21.05 13.83
C GLY A 84 -23.40 -19.88 13.63
N TYR A 85 -23.97 -18.79 13.15
CA TYR A 85 -23.36 -17.47 13.10
C TYR A 85 -23.27 -16.84 14.50
N GLN A 86 -22.19 -16.12 14.76
CA GLN A 86 -21.98 -15.32 15.97
C GLN A 86 -21.52 -13.90 15.59
N SER A 87 -22.12 -12.89 16.22
CA SER A 87 -21.65 -11.52 16.11
C SER A 87 -20.67 -11.24 17.24
N THR A 88 -19.39 -11.02 16.93
CA THR A 88 -18.37 -10.73 17.95
C THR A 88 -17.81 -9.31 17.78
N PRO A 89 -17.18 -8.73 18.82
CA PRO A 89 -16.48 -7.43 18.72
C PRO A 89 -15.32 -7.43 17.71
N HIS A 90 -14.78 -8.62 17.42
CA HIS A 90 -13.60 -8.83 16.58
C HIS A 90 -13.93 -9.13 15.12
N GLY A 91 -15.20 -9.45 14.84
CA GLY A 91 -15.74 -9.66 13.50
C GLY A 91 -16.91 -10.64 13.48
N PRO A 92 -17.61 -10.79 12.34
CA PRO A 92 -18.56 -11.88 12.15
C PRO A 92 -17.85 -13.23 12.25
N ALA A 93 -18.45 -14.17 12.97
CA ALA A 93 -17.88 -15.48 13.21
C ALA A 93 -18.87 -16.61 12.93
N MET A 94 -18.34 -17.81 12.74
CA MET A 94 -19.09 -19.05 12.56
C MET A 94 -18.51 -20.12 13.49
N ASP A 95 -19.39 -20.89 14.13
CA ASP A 95 -18.99 -21.90 15.10
C ASP A 95 -19.32 -23.31 14.61
N TRP A 96 -18.40 -24.25 14.86
CA TRP A 96 -18.56 -25.68 14.61
C TRP A 96 -18.26 -26.49 15.85
N GLN A 97 -19.18 -27.35 16.27
CA GLN A 97 -18.93 -28.35 17.28
C GLN A 97 -18.12 -29.49 16.68
N THR A 98 -16.94 -29.78 17.22
CA THR A 98 -16.10 -30.90 16.80
C THR A 98 -15.87 -31.87 17.98
N GLU A 99 -15.19 -32.99 17.73
CA GLU A 99 -14.76 -33.93 18.76
C GLU A 99 -13.79 -33.31 19.78
N LEU A 100 -13.07 -32.25 19.39
CA LEU A 100 -12.13 -31.53 20.25
C LEU A 100 -12.84 -30.49 21.14
N GLY A 101 -14.07 -30.12 20.81
CA GLY A 101 -14.75 -28.93 21.30
C GLY A 101 -15.23 -28.04 20.16
N ALA A 102 -15.80 -26.89 20.47
CA ALA A 102 -16.22 -25.94 19.44
C ALA A 102 -15.03 -25.16 18.87
N ILE A 103 -14.98 -25.04 17.54
CA ILE A 103 -14.03 -24.18 16.83
C ILE A 103 -14.79 -22.98 16.29
N ARG A 104 -14.31 -21.79 16.60
CA ARG A 104 -14.86 -20.52 16.10
C ARG A 104 -13.98 -19.97 14.99
N VAL A 105 -14.55 -19.68 13.82
CA VAL A 105 -13.85 -19.00 12.72
C VAL A 105 -14.35 -17.57 12.61
N ILE A 106 -13.48 -16.59 12.89
CA ILE A 106 -13.76 -15.16 12.79
C ILE A 106 -13.28 -14.64 11.43
N HIS A 107 -14.14 -13.94 10.72
CA HIS A 107 -13.81 -13.30 9.44
C HIS A 107 -13.48 -11.83 9.67
N THR A 108 -12.19 -11.48 9.64
CA THR A 108 -11.73 -10.12 10.02
C THR A 108 -10.49 -9.70 9.22
N THR A 109 -10.02 -8.48 9.44
CA THR A 109 -8.69 -8.02 9.00
C THR A 109 -7.88 -7.48 10.17
N LYS A 110 -8.38 -7.65 11.41
CA LYS A 110 -7.72 -7.21 12.64
C LYS A 110 -6.71 -8.28 13.07
N HIS A 111 -5.45 -7.91 13.18
CA HIS A 111 -4.44 -8.76 13.84
C HIS A 111 -4.74 -8.91 15.34
N GLY A 112 -4.37 -10.03 15.95
CA GLY A 112 -4.64 -10.32 17.37
C GLY A 112 -6.10 -10.67 17.68
N ALA A 113 -6.98 -10.75 16.67
CA ALA A 113 -8.40 -11.01 16.87
C ALA A 113 -8.70 -12.42 17.42
N ALA A 114 -7.88 -13.42 17.07
CA ALA A 114 -8.03 -14.76 17.60
C ALA A 114 -7.68 -14.79 19.08
N SER A 115 -6.53 -14.21 19.44
CA SER A 115 -6.06 -14.10 20.82
C SER A 115 -7.04 -13.33 21.71
N ALA A 116 -7.48 -12.14 21.27
CA ALA A 116 -8.40 -11.31 22.04
C ALA A 116 -9.74 -12.02 22.31
N MET A 117 -10.31 -12.69 21.30
CA MET A 117 -11.54 -13.47 21.47
C MET A 117 -11.31 -14.70 22.37
N ALA A 118 -10.19 -15.41 22.21
CA ALA A 118 -9.86 -16.55 23.06
C ALA A 118 -9.72 -16.14 24.53
N GLU A 119 -9.15 -14.95 24.80
CA GLU A 119 -9.02 -14.40 26.14
C GLU A 119 -10.37 -14.03 26.76
N GLU A 120 -11.26 -13.41 25.99
CA GLU A 120 -12.64 -13.13 26.40
C GLU A 120 -13.38 -14.43 26.77
N LEU A 121 -13.32 -15.45 25.91
CA LEU A 121 -13.95 -16.75 26.15
C LEU A 121 -13.36 -17.49 27.36
N ALA A 122 -12.05 -17.37 27.60
CA ALA A 122 -11.40 -17.95 28.77
C ALA A 122 -11.90 -17.29 30.07
N LYS A 123 -12.06 -15.95 30.08
CA LYS A 123 -12.54 -15.16 31.23
C LYS A 123 -14.00 -15.42 31.57
N GLU A 124 -14.84 -15.68 30.58
CA GLU A 124 -16.26 -16.05 30.74
C GLU A 124 -16.47 -17.45 31.36
N GLY A 125 -15.38 -18.13 31.74
CA GLY A 125 -15.40 -19.39 32.46
C GLY A 125 -15.37 -20.60 31.53
N GLY A 126 -14.41 -20.65 30.59
CA GLY A 126 -13.88 -21.86 29.91
C GLY A 126 -14.87 -22.87 29.28
N GLY A 127 -16.17 -22.59 29.29
CA GLY A 127 -17.20 -23.62 29.11
C GLY A 127 -18.61 -23.06 28.83
N ALA A 128 -18.83 -21.75 28.86
CA ALA A 128 -20.15 -21.18 28.53
C ALA A 128 -20.58 -21.47 27.08
N HIS A 129 -19.60 -21.70 26.18
CA HIS A 129 -19.84 -22.03 24.76
C HIS A 129 -19.06 -23.25 24.25
N GLY A 130 -18.27 -23.92 25.09
CA GLY A 130 -17.45 -25.07 24.69
C GLY A 130 -16.38 -24.80 23.62
N VAL A 131 -16.06 -23.52 23.35
CA VAL A 131 -15.09 -23.13 22.33
C VAL A 131 -13.67 -23.37 22.84
N VAL A 132 -12.93 -24.21 22.13
CA VAL A 132 -11.56 -24.59 22.50
C VAL A 132 -10.50 -23.85 21.68
N THR A 133 -10.85 -23.45 20.45
CA THR A 133 -9.95 -22.72 19.55
C THR A 133 -10.72 -21.66 18.77
N VAL A 134 -10.13 -20.47 18.66
CA VAL A 134 -10.57 -19.40 17.79
C VAL A 134 -9.60 -19.26 16.63
N CYS A 135 -10.09 -19.29 15.39
CA CYS A 135 -9.34 -19.06 14.17
C CYS A 135 -9.77 -17.73 13.52
N ALA A 136 -8.85 -16.79 13.33
CA ALA A 136 -9.06 -15.56 12.58
C ALA A 136 -8.58 -15.71 11.13
N LEU A 137 -9.49 -15.47 10.19
CA LEU A 137 -9.19 -15.38 8.77
C LEU A 137 -8.84 -13.93 8.42
N ILE A 138 -7.54 -13.61 8.32
CA ILE A 138 -7.06 -12.22 8.19
C ILE A 138 -6.98 -11.76 6.72
N GLY A 139 -6.69 -12.65 5.77
CA GLY A 139 -6.62 -12.23 4.36
C GLY A 139 -6.08 -13.29 3.42
N ASP A 140 -4.80 -13.60 3.57
CA ASP A 140 -4.02 -14.32 2.56
C ASP A 140 -4.47 -15.77 2.37
N ILE A 141 -4.08 -16.36 1.25
CA ILE A 141 -4.29 -17.78 0.95
C ILE A 141 -2.93 -18.44 0.75
N GLY A 142 -2.60 -19.33 1.68
CA GLY A 142 -1.43 -20.19 1.60
C GLY A 142 -1.67 -21.44 0.74
N TRP A 143 -0.72 -22.38 0.78
CA TRP A 143 -0.81 -23.63 0.02
C TRP A 143 -1.99 -24.53 0.46
N SER A 144 -2.36 -24.49 1.75
CA SER A 144 -3.44 -25.31 2.33
C SER A 144 -4.82 -24.65 2.31
N GLY A 145 -4.94 -23.45 1.74
CA GLY A 145 -6.16 -22.64 1.71
C GLY A 145 -5.99 -21.29 2.41
N PRO A 146 -7.10 -20.61 2.74
CA PRO A 146 -7.07 -19.35 3.46
C PRO A 146 -6.23 -19.44 4.76
N ALA A 147 -5.34 -18.48 4.96
CA ALA A 147 -4.47 -18.42 6.12
C ALA A 147 -5.29 -18.14 7.39
N LEU A 148 -5.08 -18.96 8.42
CA LEU A 148 -5.75 -18.85 9.71
C LEU A 148 -4.70 -18.58 10.79
N LEU A 149 -4.89 -17.51 11.55
CA LEU A 149 -4.24 -17.38 12.85
C LEU A 149 -5.17 -17.93 13.92
N ALA A 150 -4.71 -18.89 14.71
CA ALA A 150 -5.48 -19.53 15.75
C ALA A 150 -4.94 -19.16 17.14
N ALA A 151 -5.83 -19.13 18.12
CA ALA A 151 -5.50 -19.06 19.54
C ALA A 151 -6.42 -20.02 20.30
N ASP A 152 -5.83 -20.81 21.19
CA ASP A 152 -6.57 -21.76 22.02
C ASP A 152 -7.01 -21.09 23.31
N THR A 153 -8.22 -21.39 23.80
CA THR A 153 -8.73 -20.78 25.04
C THR A 153 -7.94 -21.20 26.28
N ALA A 154 -7.16 -22.28 26.18
CA ALA A 154 -6.22 -22.71 27.21
C ALA A 154 -4.95 -21.83 27.30
N GLN A 155 -4.53 -21.21 26.19
CA GLN A 155 -3.36 -20.31 26.11
C GLN A 155 -3.70 -19.12 25.19
N PRO A 156 -4.67 -18.28 25.58
CA PRO A 156 -5.27 -17.30 24.68
C PRO A 156 -4.29 -16.24 24.16
N GLN A 157 -3.19 -15.99 24.87
CA GLN A 157 -2.15 -15.03 24.53
C GLN A 157 -1.16 -15.52 23.46
N LEU A 158 -1.23 -16.79 23.04
CA LEU A 158 -0.29 -17.38 22.09
C LEU A 158 -0.99 -17.71 20.76
N GLU A 159 -0.79 -16.86 19.75
CA GLU A 159 -1.28 -17.13 18.39
C GLU A 159 -0.34 -18.06 17.61
N TYR A 160 -0.91 -18.89 16.76
CA TYR A 160 -0.18 -19.77 15.86
C TYR A 160 -0.89 -19.92 14.51
N GLU A 161 -0.16 -20.24 13.44
CA GLU A 161 -0.77 -20.45 12.13
C GLU A 161 -1.43 -21.84 12.08
N ALA A 162 -2.74 -21.89 11.83
CA ALA A 162 -3.51 -23.11 11.65
C ALA A 162 -3.76 -23.39 10.16
N GLN A 163 -3.89 -24.67 9.81
CA GLN A 163 -4.13 -25.06 8.43
C GLN A 163 -5.64 -25.15 8.13
N TRP A 164 -6.10 -24.46 7.09
CA TRP A 164 -7.50 -24.46 6.67
C TRP A 164 -8.07 -25.86 6.42
N ASN A 165 -7.31 -26.73 5.74
CA ASN A 165 -7.70 -28.11 5.47
C ASN A 165 -7.92 -28.95 6.74
N LEU A 166 -7.18 -28.68 7.82
CA LEU A 166 -7.41 -29.35 9.10
C LEU A 166 -8.74 -28.92 9.71
N VAL A 167 -9.05 -27.62 9.68
CA VAL A 167 -10.34 -27.12 10.17
C VAL A 167 -11.50 -27.64 9.31
N MET A 168 -11.34 -27.73 7.98
CA MET A 168 -12.32 -28.38 7.11
C MET A 168 -12.53 -29.87 7.46
N LYS A 169 -11.44 -30.60 7.73
CA LYS A 169 -11.50 -32.00 8.15
C LYS A 169 -12.30 -32.15 9.44
N LEU A 170 -12.01 -31.32 10.45
CA LEU A 170 -12.72 -31.33 11.74
C LEU A 170 -14.20 -30.91 11.60
N ALA A 171 -14.50 -29.98 10.70
CA ALA A 171 -15.87 -29.61 10.36
C ALA A 171 -16.62 -30.72 9.58
N GLY A 172 -15.90 -31.64 8.93
CA GLY A 172 -16.46 -32.71 8.10
C GLY A 172 -17.04 -32.25 6.75
N HIS A 173 -16.88 -30.97 6.40
CA HIS A 173 -17.34 -30.39 5.14
C HIS A 173 -16.51 -29.17 4.75
N ALA A 174 -16.65 -28.71 3.50
CA ALA A 174 -15.98 -27.49 3.04
C ALA A 174 -16.44 -26.29 3.88
N LEU A 175 -15.47 -25.50 4.34
CA LEU A 175 -15.73 -24.27 5.09
C LEU A 175 -16.07 -23.12 4.13
N PRO A 176 -17.04 -22.26 4.48
CA PRO A 176 -17.39 -21.12 3.65
C PRO A 176 -16.31 -20.04 3.69
N TRP A 177 -16.02 -19.47 2.53
CA TRP A 177 -15.09 -18.37 2.38
C TRP A 177 -15.79 -17.17 1.71
N TRP A 178 -15.51 -15.97 2.24
CA TRP A 178 -16.00 -14.71 1.71
C TRP A 178 -14.83 -13.83 1.23
N PRO A 179 -14.96 -13.21 0.05
CA PRO A 179 -14.07 -12.13 -0.38
C PRO A 179 -14.00 -11.04 0.68
N ARG A 180 -12.84 -10.38 0.82
CA ARG A 180 -12.56 -9.47 1.95
C ARG A 180 -13.65 -8.41 2.15
N LEU A 181 -14.12 -7.79 1.07
CA LEU A 181 -15.14 -6.73 1.12
C LEU A 181 -16.55 -7.23 1.46
N LEU A 182 -16.78 -8.54 1.44
CA LEU A 182 -18.05 -9.19 1.76
C LEU A 182 -18.03 -9.91 3.12
N ARG A 183 -16.93 -9.82 3.88
CA ARG A 183 -16.82 -10.33 5.27
C ARG A 183 -17.57 -9.44 6.26
N ARG A 184 -18.87 -9.27 6.06
CA ARG A 184 -19.75 -8.44 6.91
C ARG A 184 -20.75 -9.30 7.65
N ALA A 185 -21.18 -8.84 8.82
CA ALA A 185 -22.18 -9.50 9.64
C ALA A 185 -23.50 -9.80 8.90
N ASP A 186 -24.02 -8.80 8.18
CA ASP A 186 -25.27 -8.93 7.41
C ASP A 186 -25.19 -9.92 6.25
N VAL A 187 -23.99 -10.20 5.73
CA VAL A 187 -23.76 -11.15 4.63
C VAL A 187 -23.47 -12.55 5.17
N ILE A 188 -22.57 -12.64 6.16
CA ILE A 188 -22.13 -13.93 6.73
C ILE A 188 -23.28 -14.61 7.47
N SER A 189 -24.10 -13.86 8.22
CA SER A 189 -25.26 -14.42 8.95
C SER A 189 -26.31 -15.11 8.07
N GLN A 190 -26.31 -14.87 6.75
CA GLN A 190 -27.24 -15.51 5.81
C GLN A 190 -26.81 -16.93 5.43
N TRP A 191 -25.57 -17.32 5.73
CA TRP A 191 -25.06 -18.62 5.34
C TRP A 191 -25.37 -19.70 6.37
N SER A 192 -25.66 -20.88 5.86
CA SER A 192 -25.71 -22.14 6.59
C SER A 192 -25.25 -23.28 5.67
N PRO A 193 -24.88 -24.47 6.17
CA PRO A 193 -24.51 -25.58 5.32
C PRO A 193 -25.57 -25.89 4.26
N GLY A 194 -25.17 -25.93 2.98
CA GLY A 194 -26.07 -26.13 1.84
C GLY A 194 -26.79 -24.87 1.33
N ALA A 195 -26.60 -23.71 1.98
CA ALA A 195 -27.15 -22.45 1.49
C ALA A 195 -26.60 -22.08 0.09
N PRO A 196 -27.42 -21.43 -0.75
CA PRO A 196 -26.93 -20.88 -2.00
C PRO A 196 -25.91 -19.76 -1.75
N ILE A 197 -25.15 -19.41 -2.80
CA ILE A 197 -24.21 -18.28 -2.75
C ILE A 197 -24.99 -16.98 -2.51
N THR A 198 -24.60 -16.22 -1.48
CA THR A 198 -25.20 -14.92 -1.18
C THR A 198 -24.73 -13.87 -2.19
N VAL A 199 -25.68 -13.17 -2.82
CA VAL A 199 -25.37 -12.02 -3.67
C VAL A 199 -25.51 -10.74 -2.85
N ALA A 200 -24.40 -10.03 -2.63
CA ALA A 200 -24.36 -8.85 -1.77
C ALA A 200 -23.82 -7.62 -2.51
N GLU A 201 -24.24 -6.42 -2.10
CA GLU A 201 -23.64 -5.18 -2.59
C GLU A 201 -22.25 -4.96 -1.95
N VAL A 202 -21.30 -4.45 -2.74
CA VAL A 202 -20.02 -3.95 -2.22
C VAL A 202 -20.23 -2.55 -1.69
N LEU A 203 -20.12 -2.35 -0.37
CA LEU A 203 -20.34 -1.04 0.25
C LEU A 203 -19.32 0.02 -0.21
N PRO A 204 -19.72 1.31 -0.24
CA PRO A 204 -18.83 2.40 -0.57
C PRO A 204 -17.61 2.44 0.35
N GLY A 205 -16.46 2.77 -0.24
CA GLY A 205 -15.25 3.09 0.53
C GLY A 205 -15.30 4.51 1.10
N LYS A 206 -14.46 4.80 2.11
CA LYS A 206 -14.37 6.14 2.72
C LYS A 206 -14.10 7.24 1.68
N GLN A 207 -13.15 7.00 0.77
CA GLN A 207 -12.77 7.97 -0.28
C GLN A 207 -13.91 8.22 -1.27
N GLU A 208 -14.61 7.17 -1.72
CA GLU A 208 -15.80 7.31 -2.55
C GLU A 208 -16.87 8.14 -1.85
N THR A 209 -17.17 7.85 -0.59
CA THR A 209 -18.16 8.62 0.20
C THR A 209 -17.77 10.08 0.31
N THR A 210 -16.49 10.39 0.51
CA THR A 210 -15.98 11.77 0.54
C THR A 210 -16.21 12.48 -0.80
N LEU A 211 -15.89 11.84 -1.92
CA LEU A 211 -16.08 12.41 -3.26
C LEU A 211 -17.56 12.65 -3.56
N ARG A 212 -18.45 11.69 -3.25
CA ARG A 212 -19.89 11.85 -3.45
C ARG A 212 -20.47 12.98 -2.60
N ARG A 213 -20.08 13.06 -1.32
CA ARG A 213 -20.50 14.15 -0.43
C ARG A 213 -20.06 15.52 -0.96
N ALA A 214 -18.84 15.62 -1.49
CA ALA A 214 -18.37 16.85 -2.12
C ALA A 214 -19.18 17.20 -3.37
N ALA A 215 -19.50 16.22 -4.22
CA ALA A 215 -20.35 16.45 -5.39
C ALA A 215 -21.78 16.90 -5.03
N GLU A 216 -22.29 16.46 -3.87
CA GLU A 216 -23.64 16.76 -3.38
C GLU A 216 -23.72 18.04 -2.53
N SER A 217 -22.60 18.65 -2.15
CA SER A 217 -22.56 19.77 -1.19
C SER A 217 -23.15 21.09 -1.72
N GLY A 218 -23.31 21.20 -3.04
CA GLY A 218 -23.67 22.45 -3.71
C GLY A 218 -22.54 23.48 -3.82
N ALA A 219 -21.34 23.16 -3.34
CA ALA A 219 -20.15 24.02 -3.42
C ALA A 219 -19.51 24.04 -4.82
N PHE A 220 -19.95 23.15 -5.71
CA PHE A 220 -19.35 22.89 -7.01
C PHE A 220 -20.38 22.94 -8.13
N ASP A 221 -19.98 23.47 -9.28
CA ASP A 221 -20.79 23.54 -10.49
C ASP A 221 -20.82 22.19 -11.22
N HIS A 222 -21.42 22.17 -12.42
CA HIS A 222 -21.66 20.93 -13.15
C HIS A 222 -20.37 20.17 -13.49
N VAL A 223 -19.30 20.85 -13.88
CA VAL A 223 -18.07 20.23 -14.40
C VAL A 223 -17.29 19.53 -13.29
N GLU A 224 -17.12 20.18 -12.15
CA GLU A 224 -16.44 19.65 -10.97
C GLU A 224 -17.24 18.51 -10.34
N ARG A 225 -18.57 18.66 -10.23
CA ARG A 225 -19.44 17.56 -9.76
C ARG A 225 -19.34 16.33 -10.66
N THR A 226 -19.22 16.54 -11.98
CA THR A 226 -19.02 15.45 -12.94
C THR A 226 -17.68 14.75 -12.68
N ALA A 227 -16.58 15.50 -12.51
CA ALA A 227 -15.26 14.94 -12.22
C ALA A 227 -15.21 14.16 -10.88
N LEU A 228 -15.83 14.69 -9.83
CA LEU A 228 -15.93 14.04 -8.52
C LEU A 228 -16.76 12.74 -8.58
N THR A 229 -17.91 12.79 -9.25
CA THR A 229 -18.81 11.64 -9.40
C THR A 229 -18.17 10.55 -10.26
N ASP A 230 -17.49 10.95 -11.33
CA ASP A 230 -16.75 10.03 -12.18
C ASP A 230 -15.72 9.26 -11.33
N LEU A 231 -14.80 9.95 -10.64
CA LEU A 231 -13.79 9.27 -9.81
C LEU A 231 -14.42 8.40 -8.71
N ALA A 232 -15.51 8.85 -8.08
CA ALA A 232 -16.25 8.03 -7.13
C ALA A 232 -16.75 6.71 -7.77
N ASN A 233 -17.23 6.76 -9.02
CA ASN A 233 -17.63 5.58 -9.77
C ASN A 233 -16.43 4.69 -10.13
N ALA A 234 -15.26 5.22 -10.47
CA ALA A 234 -14.05 4.40 -10.66
C ALA A 234 -13.69 3.64 -9.40
N LEU A 235 -13.62 4.33 -8.25
CA LEU A 235 -13.26 3.71 -6.99
C LEU A 235 -14.25 2.61 -6.61
N ARG A 236 -15.55 2.82 -6.85
CA ARG A 236 -16.57 1.79 -6.63
C ARG A 236 -16.40 0.60 -7.59
N ASN A 237 -16.16 0.85 -8.88
CA ASN A 237 -15.93 -0.19 -9.88
C ASN A 237 -14.68 -1.01 -9.56
N GLN A 238 -13.58 -0.37 -9.17
CA GLN A 238 -12.34 -1.03 -8.75
C GLN A 238 -12.57 -1.94 -7.53
N ARG A 239 -13.39 -1.50 -6.56
CA ARG A 239 -13.76 -2.33 -5.40
C ARG A 239 -14.58 -3.55 -5.79
N ALA A 240 -15.55 -3.40 -6.70
CA ALA A 240 -16.31 -4.53 -7.24
C ALA A 240 -15.40 -5.51 -7.99
N GLU A 241 -14.50 -5.00 -8.84
CA GLU A 241 -13.53 -5.81 -9.57
C GLU A 241 -12.55 -6.52 -8.62
N SER A 242 -12.15 -5.90 -7.51
CA SER A 242 -11.34 -6.56 -6.48
C SER A 242 -12.04 -7.79 -5.90
N VAL A 243 -13.36 -7.77 -5.72
CA VAL A 243 -14.11 -8.95 -5.27
C VAL A 243 -14.09 -10.05 -6.32
N ASN A 244 -14.25 -9.70 -7.60
CA ASN A 244 -14.12 -10.67 -8.70
C ASN A 244 -12.71 -11.25 -8.81
N SER A 245 -11.69 -10.41 -8.62
CA SER A 245 -10.30 -10.83 -8.63
C SER A 245 -10.02 -11.78 -7.48
N ASP A 246 -10.49 -11.48 -6.25
CA ASP A 246 -10.41 -12.38 -5.10
C ASP A 246 -11.04 -13.74 -5.44
N ILE A 247 -12.27 -13.76 -5.96
CA ILE A 247 -12.97 -15.00 -6.38
C ILE A 247 -12.20 -15.76 -7.45
N ARG A 248 -11.66 -15.05 -8.45
CA ARG A 248 -10.93 -15.65 -9.57
C ARG A 248 -9.64 -16.27 -9.07
N ILE A 249 -8.82 -15.53 -8.33
CA ILE A 249 -7.51 -15.96 -7.82
C ILE A 249 -7.69 -17.11 -6.84
N PHE A 250 -8.58 -16.95 -5.88
CA PHE A 250 -8.69 -17.87 -4.74
C PHE A 250 -9.69 -19.00 -4.98
N GLY A 251 -10.85 -18.71 -5.55
CA GLY A 251 -11.92 -19.69 -5.72
C GLY A 251 -11.83 -20.53 -6.98
N ARG A 252 -11.36 -19.96 -8.11
CA ARG A 252 -11.37 -20.64 -9.42
C ARG A 252 -10.01 -21.19 -9.87
N HIS A 253 -8.90 -20.59 -9.43
CA HIS A 253 -7.54 -20.97 -9.85
C HIS A 253 -6.73 -21.69 -8.76
N SER A 254 -7.38 -22.26 -7.73
CA SER A 254 -6.68 -23.03 -6.68
C SER A 254 -6.19 -24.39 -7.20
N SER A 255 -5.23 -24.42 -8.12
CA SER A 255 -4.44 -25.61 -8.46
C SER A 255 -3.56 -26.09 -7.29
N ARG A 256 -3.49 -25.31 -6.20
CA ARG A 256 -2.69 -25.55 -4.99
C ARG A 256 -3.43 -26.35 -3.91
N LEU A 257 -4.77 -26.36 -3.91
CA LEU A 257 -5.56 -27.26 -3.07
C LEU A 257 -5.62 -28.60 -3.80
N LYS A 258 -5.19 -29.69 -3.14
CA LYS A 258 -5.26 -31.05 -3.69
C LYS A 258 -6.72 -31.49 -3.90
N GLY A 259 -7.36 -31.01 -4.98
CA GLY A 259 -8.65 -31.49 -5.48
C GLY A 259 -9.90 -30.78 -4.96
N GLU A 260 -9.84 -29.98 -3.88
CA GLU A 260 -11.03 -29.31 -3.33
C GLU A 260 -11.04 -27.82 -3.67
N ARG A 261 -12.11 -27.37 -4.34
CA ARG A 261 -12.35 -25.94 -4.61
C ARG A 261 -12.86 -25.28 -3.33
N LEU A 262 -12.43 -24.04 -3.07
CA LEU A 262 -12.99 -23.25 -1.98
C LEU A 262 -14.50 -23.04 -2.16
N LEU A 263 -15.26 -23.22 -1.07
CA LEU A 263 -16.68 -22.90 -1.03
C LEU A 263 -16.86 -21.38 -0.95
N ILE A 264 -17.11 -20.75 -2.08
CA ILE A 264 -17.37 -19.31 -2.15
C ILE A 264 -18.79 -19.05 -1.64
N ALA A 265 -18.91 -18.41 -0.48
CA ALA A 265 -20.19 -18.18 0.18
C ALA A 265 -20.87 -16.87 -0.23
N ALA A 266 -20.14 -15.94 -0.86
CA ALA A 266 -20.75 -14.73 -1.40
C ALA A 266 -20.08 -14.20 -2.67
N GLN A 267 -20.87 -13.51 -3.49
CA GLN A 267 -20.45 -12.79 -4.68
C GLN A 267 -21.00 -11.37 -4.65
N HIS A 268 -20.35 -10.46 -5.37
CA HIS A 268 -20.91 -9.12 -5.51
C HIS A 268 -22.08 -9.12 -6.52
N ARG A 269 -23.05 -8.23 -6.30
CA ARG A 269 -24.09 -7.96 -7.29
C ARG A 269 -23.49 -7.36 -8.56
N THR A 270 -23.80 -7.92 -9.72
CA THR A 270 -23.33 -7.45 -11.04
C THR A 270 -24.33 -6.53 -11.73
N GLU A 271 -25.62 -6.61 -11.40
CA GLU A 271 -26.64 -5.71 -11.92
C GLU A 271 -26.32 -4.25 -11.60
N GLY A 272 -26.30 -3.39 -12.62
CA GLY A 272 -25.94 -1.98 -12.48
C GLY A 272 -24.43 -1.70 -12.42
N TYR A 273 -23.59 -2.71 -12.62
CA TYR A 273 -22.13 -2.58 -12.69
C TYR A 273 -21.58 -2.93 -14.09
N PRO A 274 -20.49 -2.28 -14.53
CA PRO A 274 -19.81 -1.16 -13.88
C PRO A 274 -20.69 0.09 -13.83
N LEU A 275 -20.51 0.93 -12.80
CA LEU A 275 -21.10 2.25 -12.76
C LEU A 275 -20.59 3.10 -13.93
N PRO A 276 -21.41 4.01 -14.48
CA PRO A 276 -21.05 4.84 -15.62
C PRO A 276 -19.77 5.65 -15.37
N ARG A 277 -18.94 5.76 -16.41
CA ARG A 277 -17.69 6.52 -16.45
C ARG A 277 -17.75 7.49 -17.62
N ILE A 278 -17.09 8.62 -17.47
CA ILE A 278 -17.03 9.66 -18.49
C ILE A 278 -15.77 9.45 -19.34
N ASP A 279 -15.95 9.36 -20.66
CA ASP A 279 -14.85 9.18 -21.60
C ASP A 279 -14.15 10.50 -21.95
N ASP A 280 -14.85 11.64 -21.80
CA ASP A 280 -14.33 12.98 -22.07
C ASP A 280 -13.27 13.39 -21.02
N GLN A 281 -12.01 13.12 -21.34
CA GLN A 281 -10.87 13.43 -20.48
C GLN A 281 -10.65 14.93 -20.33
N GLU A 282 -11.02 15.76 -21.31
CA GLU A 282 -10.82 17.21 -21.23
C GLU A 282 -11.81 17.83 -20.24
N LEU A 283 -13.07 17.40 -20.27
CA LEU A 283 -14.07 17.78 -19.28
C LEU A 283 -13.64 17.41 -17.86
N LEU A 284 -13.12 16.18 -17.67
CA LEU A 284 -12.63 15.72 -16.38
C LEU A 284 -11.42 16.53 -15.92
N ALA A 285 -10.45 16.76 -16.80
CA ALA A 285 -9.26 17.55 -16.50
C ALA A 285 -9.60 19.01 -16.15
N GLU A 286 -10.58 19.61 -16.82
CA GLU A 286 -11.10 20.93 -16.47
C GLU A 286 -11.72 20.95 -15.07
N GLY A 287 -12.58 19.97 -14.75
CA GLY A 287 -13.17 19.87 -13.42
C GLY A 287 -12.12 19.75 -12.31
N TRP A 288 -11.11 18.90 -12.50
CA TRP A 288 -10.01 18.76 -11.55
C TRP A 288 -9.12 20.01 -11.45
N ARG A 289 -8.91 20.74 -12.55
CA ARG A 289 -8.20 22.03 -12.56
C ARG A 289 -8.95 23.06 -11.72
N THR A 290 -10.27 23.17 -11.86
CA THR A 290 -11.06 24.13 -11.07
C THR A 290 -11.10 23.75 -9.59
N ILE A 291 -11.25 22.46 -9.27
CA ILE A 291 -11.15 21.96 -7.89
C ILE A 291 -9.77 22.31 -7.30
N ALA A 292 -8.68 22.11 -8.04
CA ALA A 292 -7.32 22.40 -7.61
C ALA A 292 -7.06 23.91 -7.36
N ALA A 293 -7.66 24.77 -8.18
CA ALA A 293 -7.55 26.22 -8.07
C ALA A 293 -8.51 26.82 -7.02
N SER A 294 -9.49 26.06 -6.53
CA SER A 294 -10.47 26.53 -5.57
C SER A 294 -9.85 26.90 -4.23
N GLN A 295 -10.35 27.96 -3.57
CA GLN A 295 -9.99 28.32 -2.19
C GLN A 295 -10.99 27.75 -1.16
N LEU A 296 -11.97 26.96 -1.62
CA LEU A 296 -12.98 26.34 -0.76
C LEU A 296 -12.38 25.21 0.07
N PHE A 297 -12.77 25.14 1.34
CA PHE A 297 -12.34 24.07 2.24
C PHE A 297 -12.80 22.68 1.73
N GLU A 298 -13.99 22.63 1.13
CA GLU A 298 -14.61 21.42 0.56
C GLU A 298 -13.80 20.81 -0.59
N ALA A 299 -12.91 21.57 -1.23
CA ALA A 299 -12.07 21.09 -2.34
C ALA A 299 -10.83 20.31 -1.87
N TYR A 300 -10.39 20.50 -0.63
CA TYR A 300 -9.14 19.92 -0.11
C TYR A 300 -9.13 18.38 -0.14
N GLU A 301 -10.06 17.74 0.57
CA GLU A 301 -10.10 16.28 0.68
C GLU A 301 -10.36 15.58 -0.67
N PRO A 302 -11.31 16.03 -1.51
CA PRO A 302 -11.49 15.48 -2.84
C PRO A 302 -10.25 15.57 -3.72
N LEU A 303 -9.54 16.71 -3.70
CA LEU A 303 -8.31 16.88 -4.46
C LEU A 303 -7.20 15.94 -3.97
N ARG A 304 -7.07 15.78 -2.65
CA ARG A 304 -6.12 14.83 -2.04
C ARG A 304 -6.38 13.40 -2.53
N ILE A 305 -7.64 13.00 -2.65
CA ILE A 305 -8.04 11.70 -3.20
C ILE A 305 -7.74 11.63 -4.70
N GLY A 306 -8.14 12.64 -5.48
CA GLY A 306 -7.92 12.71 -6.93
C GLY A 306 -6.45 12.55 -7.30
N ARG A 307 -5.55 13.24 -6.60
CA ARG A 307 -4.10 13.14 -6.83
C ARG A 307 -3.54 11.73 -6.65
N ILE A 308 -4.06 10.95 -5.70
CA ILE A 308 -3.59 9.59 -5.42
C ILE A 308 -4.08 8.59 -6.47
N HIS A 309 -5.30 8.79 -6.98
CA HIS A 309 -5.98 7.79 -7.82
C HIS A 309 -5.99 8.11 -9.32
N ASP A 310 -5.87 9.38 -9.71
CA ASP A 310 -5.80 9.78 -11.12
C ASP A 310 -5.03 11.09 -11.30
N SER A 311 -3.73 11.07 -10.97
CA SER A 311 -2.85 12.25 -11.08
C SER A 311 -2.79 12.86 -12.49
N ARG A 312 -3.10 12.06 -13.53
CA ARG A 312 -3.10 12.47 -14.94
C ARG A 312 -4.15 13.51 -15.28
N LEU A 313 -5.21 13.63 -14.47
CA LEU A 313 -6.26 14.63 -14.66
C LEU A 313 -5.88 15.99 -14.08
N LEU A 314 -4.77 16.08 -13.32
CA LEU A 314 -4.23 17.36 -12.88
C LEU A 314 -3.35 17.97 -13.97
N PRO A 315 -3.32 19.32 -14.11
CA PRO A 315 -2.52 19.98 -15.14
C PRO A 315 -1.02 20.05 -14.80
N TYR A 316 -0.54 19.20 -13.89
CA TYR A 316 0.82 19.22 -13.38
C TYR A 316 1.42 17.81 -13.34
N GLY A 317 2.75 17.77 -13.30
CA GLY A 317 3.55 16.58 -13.04
C GLY A 317 3.50 16.16 -11.57
N PRO A 318 4.38 15.24 -11.16
CA PRO A 318 4.35 14.70 -9.82
C PRO A 318 4.90 15.69 -8.77
N GLN A 319 4.67 15.39 -7.49
CA GLN A 319 5.12 16.21 -6.37
C GLN A 319 6.63 16.13 -6.21
N THR A 320 7.29 17.28 -6.17
CA THR A 320 8.74 17.38 -6.04
C THR A 320 9.09 18.18 -4.80
N GLU A 321 10.11 17.74 -4.08
CA GLU A 321 10.62 18.39 -2.87
C GLU A 321 12.10 18.73 -3.04
N VAL A 322 12.47 19.98 -2.78
CA VAL A 322 13.87 20.44 -2.85
C VAL A 322 14.23 21.30 -1.62
N PRO A 323 15.46 21.21 -1.09
CA PRO A 323 15.91 22.06 0.01
C PRO A 323 15.94 23.55 -0.35
N THR A 324 15.58 24.44 0.59
CA THR A 324 15.57 25.90 0.34
C THR A 324 16.95 26.54 0.33
N ASN A 325 18.00 25.82 0.77
CA ASN A 325 19.36 26.35 0.89
C ASN A 325 20.21 26.18 -0.39
N LEU A 326 19.75 25.37 -1.35
CA LEU A 326 20.44 25.21 -2.63
C LEU A 326 20.46 26.53 -3.41
N ALA A 327 21.55 26.79 -4.15
CA ALA A 327 21.68 27.99 -4.96
C ALA A 327 20.58 28.05 -6.04
N THR A 328 20.32 26.91 -6.66
CA THR A 328 19.32 26.71 -7.72
C THR A 328 17.90 26.99 -7.23
N SER A 329 17.52 26.38 -6.10
CA SER A 329 16.19 26.58 -5.51
C SER A 329 15.97 28.00 -5.02
N ARG A 330 17.01 28.69 -4.50
CA ARG A 330 16.93 30.12 -4.15
C ARG A 330 16.71 31.00 -5.37
N ARG A 331 17.37 30.71 -6.50
CA ARG A 331 17.18 31.45 -7.75
C ARG A 331 15.78 31.27 -8.33
N TRP A 332 15.22 30.05 -8.26
CA TRP A 332 13.84 29.81 -8.64
C TRP A 332 12.86 30.51 -7.68
N ALA A 333 13.09 30.42 -6.36
CA ALA A 333 12.25 31.05 -5.36
C ALA A 333 12.11 32.58 -5.52
N GLN A 334 13.09 33.25 -6.12
CA GLN A 334 13.01 34.69 -6.43
C GLN A 334 11.98 35.03 -7.52
N GLN A 335 11.53 34.05 -8.31
CA GLN A 335 10.49 34.21 -9.35
C GLN A 335 9.09 33.90 -8.82
N LEU A 336 8.99 33.34 -7.62
CA LEU A 336 7.72 32.94 -7.03
C LEU A 336 7.00 34.15 -6.42
N THR A 337 5.68 34.21 -6.67
CA THR A 337 4.80 35.24 -6.11
C THR A 337 4.02 34.67 -4.94
N ALA A 338 4.04 35.33 -3.79
CA ALA A 338 3.24 34.92 -2.64
C ALA A 338 1.74 35.04 -2.95
N CYS A 339 0.95 34.06 -2.55
CA CYS A 339 -0.48 33.99 -2.89
C CYS A 339 -1.33 33.51 -1.71
N ALA A 340 -2.65 33.65 -1.84
CA ALA A 340 -3.60 32.98 -0.95
C ALA A 340 -3.71 31.49 -1.33
N PRO A 341 -3.73 30.56 -0.35
CA PRO A 341 -3.70 29.14 -0.63
C PRO A 341 -4.98 28.68 -1.34
N THR A 342 -4.80 27.90 -2.40
CA THR A 342 -5.85 27.08 -3.00
C THR A 342 -5.88 25.68 -2.37
N ALA A 343 -6.85 24.85 -2.73
CA ALA A 343 -6.91 23.45 -2.31
C ALA A 343 -5.63 22.71 -2.68
N LEU A 344 -5.03 23.01 -3.84
CA LEU A 344 -3.77 22.40 -4.25
C LEU A 344 -2.61 22.81 -3.35
N HIS A 345 -2.54 24.08 -2.96
CA HIS A 345 -1.57 24.56 -1.98
C HIS A 345 -1.75 23.87 -0.62
N ALA A 346 -2.99 23.73 -0.15
CA ALA A 346 -3.27 23.03 1.10
C ALA A 346 -2.85 21.55 1.03
N VAL A 347 -3.15 20.85 -0.06
CA VAL A 347 -2.72 19.46 -0.29
C VAL A 347 -1.20 19.34 -0.36
N LEU A 348 -0.51 20.33 -0.93
CA LEU A 348 0.95 20.43 -0.92
C LEU A 348 1.51 20.91 0.43
N ALA A 349 0.74 21.48 1.34
CA ALA A 349 1.21 21.76 2.70
C ALA A 349 1.15 20.50 3.57
N GLY A 350 0.12 19.66 3.38
CA GLY A 350 -0.12 18.51 4.26
C GLY A 350 -0.37 18.98 5.69
N ASP A 351 0.25 18.31 6.66
CA ASP A 351 0.12 18.64 8.09
C ASP A 351 1.15 19.68 8.59
N ALA A 352 1.82 20.40 7.68
CA ALA A 352 2.83 21.40 8.06
C ALA A 352 2.18 22.61 8.76
N GLU A 353 2.54 22.84 10.02
CA GLU A 353 2.05 23.98 10.82
C GLU A 353 2.57 25.33 10.29
N ASP A 354 3.83 25.35 9.83
CA ASP A 354 4.52 26.54 9.28
C ASP A 354 4.68 26.42 7.76
N ALA A 355 3.59 26.66 7.02
CA ALA A 355 3.57 26.69 5.56
C ALA A 355 3.34 28.09 5.00
N THR A 356 4.11 28.48 3.98
CA THR A 356 3.87 29.70 3.19
C THR A 356 3.67 29.37 1.71
N PHE A 357 2.75 30.05 1.05
CA PHE A 357 2.19 29.67 -0.25
C PHE A 357 2.59 30.62 -1.35
N TYR A 358 2.95 30.06 -2.51
CA TYR A 358 3.45 30.80 -3.65
C TYR A 358 3.02 30.16 -4.97
N THR A 359 3.01 30.95 -6.04
CA THR A 359 2.80 30.49 -7.41
C THR A 359 3.97 30.96 -8.28
N ASP A 360 4.45 30.11 -9.18
CA ASP A 360 5.26 30.53 -10.32
C ASP A 360 4.33 31.05 -11.42
N GLU A 361 4.29 32.37 -11.62
CA GLU A 361 3.39 33.03 -12.58
C GLU A 361 3.64 32.59 -14.03
N ALA A 362 4.87 32.20 -14.37
CA ALA A 362 5.21 31.82 -15.74
C ALA A 362 4.68 30.42 -16.10
N THR A 363 4.69 29.49 -15.14
CA THR A 363 4.30 28.09 -15.34
C THR A 363 2.95 27.73 -14.72
N GLY A 364 2.42 28.59 -13.84
CA GLY A 364 1.25 28.32 -13.01
C GLY A 364 1.49 27.27 -11.93
N ILE A 365 2.76 26.91 -11.64
CA ILE A 365 3.10 25.89 -10.64
C ILE A 365 2.79 26.41 -9.24
N PRO A 366 1.97 25.70 -8.44
CA PRO A 366 1.83 25.99 -7.03
C PRO A 366 3.03 25.46 -6.26
N ALA A 367 3.55 26.29 -5.35
CA ALA A 367 4.70 26.01 -4.53
C ALA A 367 4.40 26.34 -3.06
N VAL A 368 4.80 25.43 -2.17
CA VAL A 368 4.67 25.58 -0.73
C VAL A 368 6.05 25.50 -0.13
N ARG A 369 6.41 26.51 0.67
CA ARG A 369 7.56 26.41 1.54
C ARG A 369 7.10 25.82 2.86
N ARG A 370 7.51 24.58 3.15
CA ARG A 370 7.31 23.94 4.45
C ARG A 370 8.51 24.22 5.33
N ARG A 371 8.27 24.42 6.63
CA ARG A 371 9.33 24.46 7.64
C ARG A 371 9.17 23.26 8.56
N ALA A 372 10.14 22.33 8.51
CA ALA A 372 10.20 21.20 9.42
C ALA A 372 11.41 21.36 10.34
N HIS A 373 11.17 21.62 11.63
CA HIS A 373 12.20 21.84 12.65
C HIS A 373 13.29 22.86 12.24
N ARG A 374 14.40 22.37 11.68
CA ARG A 374 15.62 23.11 11.32
C ARG A 374 15.89 23.20 9.80
N GLN A 375 15.08 22.55 8.97
CA GLN A 375 15.24 22.57 7.52
C GLN A 375 13.93 23.01 6.86
N SER A 376 14.05 23.90 5.90
CA SER A 376 12.92 24.33 5.09
C SER A 376 13.05 23.71 3.70
N THR A 377 11.93 23.25 3.17
CA THR A 377 11.84 22.61 1.87
C THR A 377 10.80 23.33 1.02
N TRP A 378 11.08 23.41 -0.27
CA TRP A 378 10.09 23.76 -1.28
C TRP A 378 9.40 22.48 -1.72
N VAL A 379 8.08 22.49 -1.72
CA VAL A 379 7.22 21.41 -2.19
C VAL A 379 6.32 21.95 -3.27
N PHE A 380 6.37 21.37 -4.46
CA PHE A 380 5.63 21.85 -5.63
C PHE A 380 5.24 20.68 -6.54
N LEU A 381 4.46 20.95 -7.58
CA LEU A 381 4.24 19.97 -8.66
C LEU A 381 5.08 20.35 -9.88
N SER A 382 5.83 19.40 -10.44
CA SER A 382 6.65 19.66 -11.62
C SER A 382 5.79 20.12 -12.81
N PRO A 383 6.31 20.97 -13.71
CA PRO A 383 5.55 21.37 -14.90
C PRO A 383 5.35 20.17 -15.84
N LEU A 384 4.25 20.14 -16.59
CA LEU A 384 4.11 19.21 -17.73
C LEU A 384 4.80 19.74 -19.01
N ARG A 385 5.02 21.05 -19.06
CA ARG A 385 5.70 21.79 -20.14
C ARG A 385 6.23 23.11 -19.59
N LEU A 386 7.25 23.66 -20.23
CA LEU A 386 7.77 24.99 -19.89
C LEU A 386 7.04 26.09 -20.69
N PRO A 387 7.14 27.37 -20.29
CA PRO A 387 6.47 28.47 -20.97
C PRO A 387 6.95 28.62 -22.41
N ASP A 388 6.01 28.76 -23.34
CA ASP A 388 6.31 29.02 -24.76
C ASP A 388 6.45 30.54 -25.00
N SER A 389 7.48 31.14 -24.43
CA SER A 389 7.78 32.57 -24.54
C SER A 389 8.62 32.93 -25.77
N GLY A 390 8.95 31.95 -26.62
CA GLY A 390 9.97 32.06 -27.68
C GLY A 390 11.41 31.96 -27.17
N ALA A 391 11.61 31.77 -25.86
CA ALA A 391 12.92 31.48 -25.28
C ALA A 391 13.42 30.09 -25.65
N ARG A 392 14.74 29.88 -25.56
CA ARG A 392 15.38 28.59 -25.81
C ARG A 392 16.03 28.06 -24.54
N LEU A 393 16.21 26.74 -24.47
CA LEU A 393 17.05 26.11 -23.44
C LEU A 393 18.46 26.69 -23.54
N ARG A 394 18.95 27.29 -22.44
CA ARG A 394 20.29 27.89 -22.31
C ARG A 394 21.27 26.93 -21.64
N SER A 395 20.84 26.26 -20.59
CA SER A 395 21.62 25.26 -19.87
C SER A 395 20.70 24.37 -19.03
N VAL A 396 21.26 23.27 -18.55
CA VAL A 396 20.65 22.37 -17.59
C VAL A 396 21.52 22.36 -16.34
N ILE A 397 20.92 22.52 -15.16
CA ILE A 397 21.62 22.39 -13.89
C ILE A 397 21.23 21.04 -13.27
N LEU A 398 22.24 20.24 -12.95
CA LEU A 398 22.11 18.93 -12.32
C LEU A 398 22.27 19.08 -10.81
N ASP A 399 21.17 19.09 -10.07
CA ASP A 399 21.09 19.20 -8.61
C ASP A 399 20.16 18.09 -8.09
N ASP A 400 19.48 18.19 -6.93
CA ASP A 400 18.49 17.17 -6.51
C ASP A 400 17.43 16.81 -7.58
N ILE A 401 17.17 17.74 -8.50
CA ILE A 401 16.39 17.53 -9.72
C ILE A 401 17.10 18.18 -10.90
N VAL A 402 16.62 17.86 -12.11
CA VAL A 402 17.02 18.57 -13.32
C VAL A 402 16.35 19.93 -13.37
N TRP A 403 17.14 21.00 -13.41
CA TRP A 403 16.65 22.37 -13.60
C TRP A 403 16.99 22.88 -14.99
N ILE A 404 16.06 23.62 -15.60
CA ILE A 404 16.22 24.20 -16.93
C ILE A 404 16.41 25.71 -16.78
N THR A 405 17.48 26.25 -17.37
CA THR A 405 17.62 27.70 -17.53
C THR A 405 17.36 28.09 -18.98
N THR A 406 16.75 29.25 -19.15
CA THR A 406 16.32 29.76 -20.46
C THR A 406 17.11 31.00 -20.86
N THR A 407 17.11 31.31 -22.15
CA THR A 407 17.86 32.45 -22.72
C THR A 407 17.35 33.82 -22.23
N ASP A 408 16.09 33.91 -21.82
CA ASP A 408 15.48 35.08 -21.20
C ASP A 408 15.75 35.20 -19.69
N GLY A 409 16.54 34.27 -19.12
CA GLY A 409 17.01 34.32 -17.74
C GLY A 409 16.17 33.53 -16.73
N GLY A 410 15.05 32.94 -17.18
CA GLY A 410 14.21 32.05 -16.39
C GLY A 410 14.96 30.82 -15.86
N ILE A 411 14.47 30.30 -14.74
CA ILE A 411 14.89 28.99 -14.23
C ILE A 411 13.65 28.23 -13.77
N TYR A 412 13.53 26.99 -14.22
CA TYR A 412 12.34 26.16 -13.99
C TYR A 412 12.76 24.75 -13.58
N PRO A 413 11.97 24.07 -12.73
CA PRO A 413 12.06 22.61 -12.62
C PRO A 413 11.85 21.97 -14.00
N GLY A 414 12.57 20.88 -14.28
CA GLY A 414 12.42 20.14 -15.52
C GLY A 414 10.98 19.62 -15.72
N PRO A 415 10.42 19.73 -16.94
CA PRO A 415 9.09 19.20 -17.20
C PRO A 415 9.07 17.67 -17.13
N CYS A 416 7.93 17.13 -16.69
CA CYS A 416 7.73 15.71 -16.40
C CYS A 416 6.41 15.19 -16.99
N THR A 417 6.20 13.87 -17.01
CA THR A 417 4.85 13.30 -17.24
C THR A 417 4.03 13.39 -15.93
N PRO A 418 2.71 13.15 -15.94
CA PRO A 418 1.91 13.22 -14.70
C PRO A 418 2.25 12.17 -13.61
N SER A 419 2.93 11.09 -13.96
CA SER A 419 3.25 9.98 -13.05
C SER A 419 4.74 9.83 -12.75
N ASP A 420 5.60 10.37 -13.60
CA ASP A 420 7.03 10.07 -13.54
C ASP A 420 7.81 11.34 -13.23
N HIS A 421 8.82 11.23 -12.39
CA HIS A 421 9.60 12.36 -11.91
C HIS A 421 10.96 12.41 -12.61
N LEU A 422 11.41 13.61 -13.00
CA LEU A 422 12.75 13.81 -13.54
C LEU A 422 13.78 14.11 -12.43
N TRP A 423 14.12 13.09 -11.64
CA TRP A 423 15.13 13.19 -10.57
C TRP A 423 16.55 13.14 -11.11
N TRP A 424 17.49 13.74 -10.36
CA TRP A 424 18.92 13.57 -10.58
C TRP A 424 19.61 13.18 -9.25
N GLY A 425 20.65 12.34 -9.31
CA GLY A 425 21.37 11.82 -8.14
C GLY A 425 21.01 10.38 -7.75
N ASP A 426 21.43 9.96 -6.55
CA ASP A 426 21.34 8.58 -6.07
C ASP A 426 19.89 8.11 -5.88
N GLY A 427 19.55 6.95 -6.43
CA GLY A 427 18.29 6.24 -6.16
C GLY A 427 17.89 5.29 -7.29
N TRP A 428 16.68 4.72 -7.19
CA TRP A 428 16.21 3.66 -8.09
C TRP A 428 15.72 4.22 -9.45
N GLY A 429 15.94 3.46 -10.55
CA GLY A 429 15.51 3.78 -11.93
C GLY A 429 16.64 4.21 -12.90
N ASP A 430 16.39 4.21 -14.22
CA ASP A 430 17.34 4.71 -15.23
C ASP A 430 17.12 6.20 -15.53
N ARG A 431 17.46 7.02 -14.53
CA ARG A 431 17.29 8.48 -14.54
C ARG A 431 18.10 9.18 -15.64
N PRO A 432 19.35 8.77 -15.95
CA PRO A 432 20.13 9.39 -17.02
C PRO A 432 19.48 9.27 -18.40
N THR A 433 18.80 8.16 -18.69
CA THR A 433 18.07 7.95 -19.95
C THR A 433 16.82 8.82 -20.04
N GLU A 434 16.03 8.89 -18.96
CA GLU A 434 14.86 9.79 -18.88
C GLU A 434 15.27 11.26 -19.05
N ALA A 435 16.31 11.71 -18.33
CA ALA A 435 16.86 13.05 -18.44
C ALA A 435 17.42 13.34 -19.84
N ALA A 436 18.15 12.40 -20.45
CA ALA A 436 18.65 12.54 -21.82
C ALA A 436 17.52 12.74 -22.82
N TRP A 437 16.44 11.98 -22.69
CA TRP A 437 15.28 12.04 -23.57
C TRP A 437 14.45 13.32 -23.38
N VAL A 438 14.27 13.79 -22.14
CA VAL A 438 13.59 15.06 -21.90
C VAL A 438 14.43 16.23 -22.43
N ILE A 439 15.73 16.25 -22.13
CA ILE A 439 16.64 17.31 -22.58
C ILE A 439 16.72 17.34 -24.12
N SER A 440 16.72 16.19 -24.80
CA SER A 440 16.74 16.15 -26.26
C SER A 440 15.52 16.83 -26.88
N GLN A 441 14.32 16.61 -26.32
CA GLN A 441 13.07 17.24 -26.75
C GLN A 441 13.09 18.76 -26.48
N LEU A 442 13.58 19.18 -25.31
CA LEU A 442 13.66 20.61 -24.94
C LEU A 442 14.71 21.38 -25.75
N LEU A 443 15.75 20.70 -26.24
CA LEU A 443 16.72 21.30 -27.16
C LEU A 443 16.07 21.69 -28.49
N ASP A 444 15.08 20.92 -28.96
CA ASP A 444 14.34 21.21 -30.19
C ASP A 444 13.27 22.27 -29.98
N SER A 445 12.47 22.14 -28.91
CA SER A 445 11.47 23.14 -28.54
C SER A 445 11.17 23.12 -27.04
N LEU A 446 11.32 24.28 -26.41
CA LEU A 446 11.17 24.46 -24.97
C LEU A 446 9.74 24.17 -24.48
N GLY A 447 8.72 24.56 -25.25
CA GLY A 447 7.30 24.39 -24.91
C GLY A 447 6.74 23.00 -25.17
N THR A 448 7.56 22.05 -25.63
CA THR A 448 7.13 20.68 -25.94
C THR A 448 6.57 19.99 -24.69
N LYS A 449 5.39 19.36 -24.84
CA LYS A 449 4.88 18.45 -23.83
C LYS A 449 5.72 17.17 -23.86
N VAL A 450 6.47 16.95 -22.78
CA VAL A 450 7.39 15.82 -22.71
C VAL A 450 6.63 14.51 -22.52
N SER A 451 7.16 13.44 -23.12
CA SER A 451 6.68 12.07 -22.96
C SER A 451 7.86 11.16 -22.64
N LEU A 452 7.67 10.22 -21.72
CA LEU A 452 8.66 9.18 -21.40
C LEU A 452 8.32 7.82 -22.02
N ASN A 453 7.25 7.69 -22.81
CA ASN A 453 6.84 6.37 -23.34
C ASN A 453 7.94 5.66 -24.15
N ASP A 454 8.82 6.43 -24.80
CA ASP A 454 9.79 5.94 -25.77
C ASP A 454 11.26 6.19 -25.37
N HIS A 455 11.51 6.62 -24.12
CA HIS A 455 12.84 7.07 -23.69
C HIS A 455 13.90 5.98 -23.84
N TRP A 456 13.59 4.73 -23.49
CA TRP A 456 14.50 3.58 -23.63
C TRP A 456 15.00 3.34 -25.05
N ASN A 457 14.19 3.65 -26.07
CA ASN A 457 14.51 3.34 -27.46
C ASN A 457 15.10 4.53 -28.22
N HIS A 458 14.88 5.76 -27.74
CA HIS A 458 15.17 6.97 -28.51
C HIS A 458 16.02 8.01 -27.78
N ALA A 459 16.36 7.79 -26.51
CA ALA A 459 17.29 8.66 -25.80
C ALA A 459 18.64 8.74 -26.56
N PRO A 460 19.15 9.95 -26.88
CA PRO A 460 20.42 10.07 -27.60
C PRO A 460 21.58 9.53 -26.76
N GLY A 461 22.28 8.51 -27.26
CA GLY A 461 23.32 7.81 -26.50
C GLY A 461 24.45 8.72 -25.98
N GLY A 462 24.82 9.76 -26.71
CA GLY A 462 25.81 10.72 -26.23
C GLY A 462 25.32 11.59 -25.07
N LEU A 463 24.02 11.94 -25.02
CA LEU A 463 23.41 12.59 -23.85
C LEU A 463 23.31 11.63 -22.67
N MET A 464 22.91 10.37 -22.92
CA MET A 464 22.89 9.33 -21.88
C MET A 464 24.27 9.17 -21.25
N ARG A 465 25.34 9.09 -22.06
CA ARG A 465 26.72 9.03 -21.54
C ARG A 465 27.06 10.26 -20.73
N LEU A 466 26.78 11.46 -21.25
CA LEU A 466 27.05 12.70 -20.52
C LEU A 466 26.37 12.70 -19.14
N LEU A 467 25.13 12.23 -19.05
CA LEU A 467 24.34 12.17 -17.82
C LEU A 467 24.61 10.91 -16.99
N ASN A 468 25.29 9.90 -17.52
CA ASN A 468 25.80 8.77 -16.73
C ASN A 468 27.12 9.08 -16.03
N HIS A 469 27.83 10.15 -16.43
CA HIS A 469 29.01 10.58 -15.72
C HIS A 469 28.65 11.17 -14.36
N GLN A 470 29.51 10.93 -13.37
CA GLN A 470 29.35 11.53 -12.05
C GLN A 470 29.61 13.04 -12.14
N HIS A 471 28.56 13.83 -11.93
CA HIS A 471 28.65 15.29 -11.82
C HIS A 471 28.50 15.74 -10.37
N PRO A 472 29.21 16.80 -9.95
CA PRO A 472 28.93 17.44 -8.67
C PRO A 472 27.52 18.05 -8.67
N TYR A 473 26.87 18.08 -7.51
CA TYR A 473 25.59 18.78 -7.32
C TYR A 473 25.72 20.26 -7.70
N GLY A 474 24.75 20.76 -8.46
CA GLY A 474 24.71 22.11 -9.01
C GLY A 474 25.52 22.29 -10.30
N MET A 475 26.02 21.22 -10.92
CA MET A 475 26.76 21.31 -12.19
C MET A 475 25.86 21.86 -13.30
N GLU A 476 26.31 22.94 -13.96
CA GLU A 476 25.60 23.55 -15.08
C GLU A 476 26.17 23.08 -16.43
N LEU A 477 25.36 22.34 -17.19
CA LEU A 477 25.66 21.89 -18.54
C LEU A 477 25.11 22.90 -19.55
N SER A 478 26.01 23.58 -20.28
CA SER A 478 25.61 24.57 -21.28
C SER A 478 24.90 23.93 -22.49
N ARG A 479 24.04 24.69 -23.18
CA ARG A 479 23.37 24.24 -24.40
C ARG A 479 24.33 23.65 -25.43
N SER A 480 25.49 24.27 -25.66
CA SER A 480 26.47 23.78 -26.64
C SER A 480 27.06 22.41 -26.25
N MET A 481 27.28 22.16 -24.95
CA MET A 481 27.69 20.84 -24.47
C MET A 481 26.60 19.80 -24.71
N LEU A 482 25.33 20.15 -24.43
CA LEU A 482 24.19 19.26 -24.64
C LEU A 482 23.97 18.95 -26.13
N GLU A 483 24.07 19.95 -27.01
CA GLU A 483 23.95 19.76 -28.47
C GLU A 483 25.12 18.94 -29.04
N SER A 484 26.33 19.14 -28.52
CA SER A 484 27.51 18.35 -28.89
C SER A 484 27.35 16.89 -28.46
N ALA A 485 26.89 16.66 -27.22
CA ALA A 485 26.62 15.33 -26.71
C ALA A 485 25.48 14.64 -27.47
N ARG A 486 24.40 15.36 -27.81
CA ARG A 486 23.29 14.83 -28.61
C ARG A 486 23.73 14.38 -30.00
N SER A 487 24.69 15.07 -30.60
CA SER A 487 25.20 14.78 -31.95
C SER A 487 26.32 13.74 -31.97
N GLY A 488 26.84 13.33 -30.81
CA GLY A 488 27.92 12.35 -30.71
C GLY A 488 27.45 10.92 -31.06
N PRO A 489 28.28 10.11 -31.75
CA PRO A 489 27.89 8.76 -32.18
C PRO A 489 27.60 7.80 -31.01
N LEU A 490 26.75 6.81 -31.29
CA LEU A 490 26.57 5.58 -30.52
C LEU A 490 27.59 4.54 -31.01
N HIS A 491 28.82 4.45 -30.47
CA HIS A 491 29.80 3.35 -30.67
C HIS A 491 31.03 3.61 -29.77
N GLU A 492 31.74 2.68 -29.12
CA GLU A 492 31.78 1.21 -28.98
C GLU A 492 32.12 0.89 -27.50
N ASP A 493 31.78 -0.31 -27.02
CA ASP A 493 32.22 -0.79 -25.71
C ASP A 493 33.75 -0.74 -25.57
N PRO A 494 34.31 -0.44 -24.38
CA PRO A 494 35.75 -0.40 -24.17
C PRO A 494 36.45 -1.77 -24.17
N GLU A 495 35.87 -2.82 -24.75
CA GLU A 495 36.47 -4.17 -24.77
C GLU A 495 37.28 -4.49 -26.05
N ASP A 496 37.17 -3.70 -27.13
CA ASP A 496 37.87 -4.01 -28.40
C ASP A 496 39.11 -3.13 -28.69
N ALA A 497 39.66 -2.45 -27.68
CA ALA A 497 40.95 -1.76 -27.77
C ALA A 497 41.96 -2.33 -26.75
N ALA A 498 42.32 -3.60 -26.93
CA ALA A 498 43.48 -4.24 -26.30
C ALA A 498 44.38 -4.88 -27.37
#